data_AF-A0A3M1KUA6-F1
#
_entry.id   AF-A0A3M1KUA6-F1
#
_cell.length_a   1.000
_cell.length_b   1.000
_cell.length_c   1.000
_cell.angle_alpha   90.00
_cell.angle_beta   90.00
_cell.angle_gamma   90.00
#
_symmetry.space_group_name_H-M   'P 1'
#
loop_
_entity.id
_entity.type
_entity.pdbx_description
1 polymer ?
#
loop_
_entity_poly.entity_id
_entity_poly.type
_entity_poly.pdbx_seq_one_letter_code
_entity_poly.pdbx_strand_id
1 'polypeptide(L)' 'KRRLLEEIGRMHDHFVELMNERLEEVEASDLERYFAFMSNLVTKLEQRDKTLRDAAREMVAESASWVMAELSRG' A
#
# COMPACT_ATOMS: atom_id res chain seq x y z
N LYS A 1 21.51 -10.91 -0.19
CA LYS A 1 20.66 -10.34 -1.26
C LYS A 1 19.65 -11.35 -1.81
N ARG A 2 20.06 -12.47 -2.43
CA ARG A 2 19.13 -13.48 -2.98
C ARG A 2 18.07 -13.99 -1.98
N ARG A 3 18.51 -14.45 -0.80
CA ARG A 3 17.59 -14.87 0.28
C ARG A 3 16.56 -13.80 0.66
N LEU A 4 16.97 -12.54 0.78
CA LEU A 4 16.06 -11.43 1.11
C LEU A 4 15.05 -11.20 -0.01
N LEU A 5 15.43 -11.34 -1.28
CA LEU A 5 14.50 -11.24 -2.40
C LEU A 5 13.47 -12.37 -2.38
N GLU A 6 13.87 -13.59 -2.03
CA GLU A 6 12.96 -14.73 -1.86
C GLU A 6 12.00 -14.52 -0.67
N GLU A 7 12.48 -13.95 0.44
CA GLU A 7 11.66 -13.61 1.61
C GLU A 7 10.65 -12.50 1.27
N ILE A 8 11.06 -11.48 0.52
CA ILE A 8 10.16 -10.43 0.02
C ILE A 8 9.08 -11.03 -0.88
N GLY A 9 9.44 -11.93 -1.80
CA GLY A 9 8.49 -12.61 -2.68
C GLY A 9 7.42 -13.37 -1.88
N ARG A 10 7.85 -14.23 -0.94
CA ARG A 10 6.91 -14.98 -0.09
C ARG A 10 5.99 -14.09 0.75
N MET A 11 6.52 -12.98 1.28
CA MET A 11 5.72 -12.03 2.04
C MET A 11 4.70 -11.32 1.15
N HIS A 12 5.06 -11.01 -0.09
CA HIS A 12 4.16 -10.39 -1.05
C HIS A 12 3.02 -11.33 -1.44
N ASP A 13 3.32 -12.60 -1.73
CA ASP A 13 2.32 -13.61 -2.05
C ASP A 13 1.32 -13.77 -0.89
N HIS A 14 1.83 -13.88 0.34
CA HIS A 14 0.99 -13.98 1.53
C HIS A 14 0.14 -12.73 1.79
N PHE A 15 0.69 -11.54 1.52
CA PHE A 15 -0.08 -10.29 1.61
C PHE A 15 -1.24 -10.29 0.61
N VAL A 16 -1.03 -10.74 -0.62
CA VAL A 16 -2.09 -10.81 -1.64
C VAL A 16 -3.21 -11.76 -1.22
N GLU A 17 -2.86 -12.93 -0.69
CA GLU A 17 -3.85 -13.89 -0.16
C GLU A 17 -4.75 -13.24 0.91
N LEU A 18 -4.14 -12.66 1.95
CA LEU A 18 -4.87 -12.00 3.04
C LEU A 18 -5.71 -10.81 2.57
N MET A 19 -5.21 -10.04 1.61
CA MET A 19 -5.96 -8.91 1.07
C MET A 19 -7.15 -9.36 0.25
N ASN A 20 -7.03 -10.41 -0.57
CA ASN A 20 -8.17 -10.92 -1.34
C ASN A 20 -9.32 -11.33 -0.43
N GLU A 21 -9.03 -12.05 0.67
CA GLU A 21 -10.04 -12.42 1.67
C GLU A 21 -10.70 -11.18 2.29
N ARG A 22 -9.90 -10.17 2.67
CA ARG A 22 -10.43 -8.93 3.27
C ARG A 22 -11.27 -8.10 2.31
N LEU A 23 -10.86 -7.98 1.05
CA LEU A 23 -11.52 -7.09 0.09
C LEU A 23 -12.93 -7.57 -0.27
N GLU A 24 -13.23 -8.86 -0.11
CA GLU A 24 -14.59 -9.39 -0.28
C GLU A 24 -15.58 -8.85 0.76
N GLU A 25 -15.10 -8.47 1.94
CA GLU A 25 -15.92 -8.02 3.08
C GLU A 25 -15.96 -6.49 3.22
N VAL A 26 -15.23 -5.75 2.38
CA VAL A 26 -15.06 -4.29 2.49
C VAL A 26 -16.09 -3.55 1.63
N GLU A 27 -16.68 -2.50 2.19
CA GLU A 27 -17.62 -1.62 1.49
C GLU A 27 -16.98 -0.97 0.26
N ALA A 28 -17.78 -0.78 -0.80
CA ALA A 28 -17.29 -0.24 -2.07
C ALA A 28 -16.54 1.10 -1.92
N SER A 29 -17.00 1.95 -1.00
CA SER A 29 -16.35 3.25 -0.75
C SER A 29 -14.95 3.12 -0.15
N ASP A 30 -14.67 2.05 0.58
CA ASP A 30 -13.34 1.79 1.14
C ASP A 30 -12.43 1.06 0.14
N LEU A 31 -13.00 0.27 -0.78
CA LEU A 31 -12.28 -0.28 -1.93
C LEU A 31 -11.74 0.81 -2.86
N GLU A 32 -12.54 1.83 -3.17
CA GLU A 32 -12.10 2.97 -4.00
C GLU A 32 -10.93 3.72 -3.36
N ARG A 33 -11.00 3.92 -2.04
CA ARG A 33 -9.93 4.55 -1.26
C ARG A 33 -8.65 3.72 -1.26
N TYR A 34 -8.79 2.42 -1.05
CA TYR A 34 -7.68 1.48 -1.10
C TYR A 34 -7.02 1.44 -2.49
N PHE A 35 -7.84 1.42 -3.55
CA PHE A 35 -7.36 1.50 -4.93
C PHE A 35 -6.56 2.78 -5.19
N ALA A 36 -7.11 3.95 -4.81
CA ALA A 36 -6.43 5.23 -4.99
C ALA A 36 -5.07 5.27 -4.27
N PHE A 37 -5.01 4.74 -3.04
CA PHE A 37 -3.77 4.61 -2.27
C PHE A 37 -2.73 3.74 -3.00
N MET A 38 -3.14 2.55 -3.46
CA MET A 38 -2.25 1.61 -4.16
C MET A 38 -1.78 2.16 -5.51
N SER A 39 -2.67 2.76 -6.30
CA SER A 39 -2.31 3.39 -7.58
C SER A 39 -1.27 4.50 -7.39
N ASN A 40 -1.39 5.30 -6.33
CA ASN A 40 -0.42 6.35 -6.03
C ASN A 40 0.94 5.77 -5.64
N LEU A 41 0.98 4.75 -4.77
CA LEU A 41 2.22 4.06 -4.41
C LEU A 41 2.93 3.49 -5.66
N VAL A 42 2.19 2.78 -6.52
CA VAL A 42 2.74 2.20 -7.75
C VAL A 42 3.33 3.29 -8.65
N THR A 43 2.58 4.37 -8.87
CA THR A 43 3.04 5.52 -9.67
C THR A 43 4.37 6.08 -9.16
N LYS A 44 4.55 6.19 -7.83
CA LYS A 44 5.82 6.65 -7.23
C LYS A 44 6.95 5.65 -7.41
N LEU A 45 6.67 4.35 -7.36
CA LEU A 45 7.68 3.29 -7.54
C LEU A 45 8.11 3.13 -9.00
N GLU A 46 7.25 3.48 -9.96
CA GLU A 46 7.57 3.48 -11.39
C GLU A 46 8.56 4.59 -11.78
N GLN A 47 8.68 5.64 -10.96
CA GLN A 47 9.64 6.73 -11.14
C GLN A 47 11.06 6.25 -10.80
N ARG A 48 11.81 5.83 -11.82
CA ARG A 48 13.13 5.17 -11.67
C ARG A 48 14.20 6.03 -11.02
N ASP A 49 14.05 7.34 -11.06
CA ASP A 49 14.92 8.33 -10.41
C ASP A 49 14.58 8.52 -8.93
N LYS A 50 13.40 8.07 -8.49
CA LYS A 50 12.95 8.14 -7.10
C LYS A 50 13.50 6.98 -6.28
N THR A 51 14.09 7.30 -5.13
CA THR A 51 14.53 6.26 -4.20
C THR A 51 13.33 5.68 -3.44
N LEU A 52 13.43 4.42 -2.98
CA LEU A 52 12.41 3.82 -2.12
C LEU A 52 12.13 4.65 -0.85
N ARG A 53 13.15 5.33 -0.33
CA ARG A 53 13.01 6.22 0.84
C ARG A 53 12.12 7.42 0.52
N ASP A 54 12.30 8.02 -0.64
CA ASP A 54 11.53 9.21 -1.04
C ASP A 54 10.09 8.82 -1.37
N ALA A 55 9.88 7.72 -2.10
CA ALA A 55 8.55 7.16 -2.33
C ALA A 55 7.81 6.88 -1.01
N ALA A 56 8.48 6.27 -0.02
CA ALA A 56 7.89 6.02 1.30
C ALA A 56 7.55 7.30 2.05
N ARG A 57 8.43 8.32 2.02
CA ARG A 57 8.18 9.62 2.67
C ARG A 57 6.98 10.33 2.08
N GLU A 58 6.89 10.37 0.76
CA GLU A 58 5.75 10.98 0.06
C GLU A 58 4.45 10.24 0.37
N MET A 59 4.46 8.90 0.34
CA MET A 59 3.28 8.11 0.69
C MET A 59 2.80 8.40 2.12
N VAL A 60 3.71 8.48 3.09
CA VAL A 60 3.35 8.83 4.47
C VAL A 60 2.74 10.23 4.53
N ALA A 61 3.36 11.21 3.87
CA ALA A 61 2.87 12.59 3.87
C ALA A 61 1.47 12.71 3.23
N GLU A 62 1.25 12.05 2.10
CA GLU A 62 0.00 12.12 1.34
C GLU A 62 -1.12 11.30 1.99
N SER A 63 -0.77 10.23 2.72
CA SER A 63 -1.74 9.37 3.39
C SER A 63 -2.01 9.78 4.84
N ALA A 64 -1.25 10.72 5.40
CA ALA A 64 -1.39 11.15 6.79
C ALA A 64 -2.81 11.64 7.11
N SER A 65 -3.41 12.44 6.22
CA SER A 65 -4.78 12.92 6.39
C SER A 65 -5.81 11.78 6.37
N TRP A 66 -5.57 10.76 5.55
CA TRP A 66 -6.43 9.59 5.41
C TRP A 66 -6.36 8.70 6.64
N VAL A 67 -5.14 8.39 7.10
CA VAL A 67 -4.90 7.59 8.30
C VAL A 67 -5.50 8.29 9.52
N MET A 68 -5.32 9.60 9.66
CA MET A 68 -5.91 10.37 10.77
C MET A 68 -7.43 10.42 10.70
N ALA A 69 -8.01 10.52 9.50
CA ALA A 69 -9.46 10.46 9.34
C ALA A 69 -10.03 9.09 9.75
N GLU A 70 -9.34 8.00 9.41
CA GLU A 70 -9.76 6.64 9.77
C GLU A 70 -9.62 6.37 11.28
N LEU A 71 -8.52 6.80 11.89
CA LEU A 71 -8.30 6.70 13.34
C LEU A 71 -9.32 7.51 14.15
N SER A 72 -9.94 8.52 13.55
CA SER A 72 -10.98 9.35 14.18
C SER A 72 -12.40 8.79 13.98
N ARG A 73 -12.57 7.75 13.13
CA ARG A 73 -13.86 7.08 12.89
C ARG A 73 -14.12 5.90 13.83
N GLY A 74 -13.08 5.37 14.46
CA GLY A 74 -13.17 4.36 15.52
C GLY A 74 -13.31 4.98 16.90
#